data_AF-A0A6V7J0D3-F1
#
_entry.id   AF-A0A6V7J0D3-F1
#
_cell.length_a   1.000
_cell.length_b   1.000
_cell.length_c   1.000
_cell.angle_alpha   90.00
_cell.angle_beta   90.00
_cell.angle_gamma   90.00
#
_symmetry.space_group_name_H-M   'P 1'
#
loop_
_entity.id
_entity.type
_entity.pdbx_description
1 polymer ?
#
loop_
_entity_poly.entity_id
_entity_poly.type
_entity_poly.pdbx_seq_one_letter_code
_entity_poly.pdbx_strand_id
1 'polypeptide(L)'
;MISTLIGPSYPVHQARILPEINILAIHLHEIFIQSAKLSLLPTKLVMKLKLPVWRKFVNVTDETMKIVRKLVIEMEELSTDGLLELMKESGIKNEDLIRIVTDLIIASGDT
;
A
#
# COMPACT_ATOMS: atom_id res chain seq x y z
N MET A 1 9.02 -7.50 0.61
CA MET A 1 8.81 -6.31 -0.25
C MET A 1 9.42 -5.05 0.33
N ILE A 2 9.03 -4.60 1.54
CA ILE A 2 9.52 -3.34 2.13
C ILE A 2 11.05 -3.28 2.28
N SER A 3 11.68 -4.38 2.73
CA SER A 3 13.15 -4.45 2.82
C SER A 3 13.86 -4.28 1.48
N THR A 4 13.27 -4.78 0.39
CA THR A 4 13.78 -4.61 -0.98
C THR A 4 13.65 -3.17 -1.46
N LEU A 5 12.56 -2.50 -1.09
CA LEU A 5 12.30 -1.10 -1.44
C LEU A 5 13.32 -0.15 -0.79
N ILE A 6 13.61 -0.36 0.50
CA ILE A 6 14.56 0.46 1.27
C ILE A 6 16.02 0.07 1.00
N GLY A 7 16.29 -1.21 0.75
CA GLY A 7 17.64 -1.71 0.54
C GLY A 7 18.38 -2.05 1.85
N PRO A 8 19.72 -2.12 1.82
CA PRO A 8 20.57 -2.54 2.94
C PRO A 8 20.38 -1.77 4.26
N SER A 9 19.86 -0.55 4.24
CA SER A 9 19.59 0.25 5.45
C SER A 9 18.34 -0.22 6.22
N TYR A 10 17.50 -1.10 5.65
CA TYR A 10 16.26 -1.58 6.28
C TYR A 10 16.41 -2.06 7.73
N PRO A 11 17.39 -2.91 8.10
CA PRO A 11 17.51 -3.41 9.48
C PRO A 11 17.72 -2.29 10.51
N VAL A 12 18.37 -1.19 10.13
CA VAL A 12 18.61 -0.03 10.99
C VAL A 12 17.34 0.78 11.22
N HIS A 13 16.47 0.84 10.21
CA HIS A 13 15.26 1.66 10.21
C HIS A 13 13.97 0.86 10.48
N GLN A 14 14.06 -0.47 10.58
CA GLN A 14 12.90 -1.35 10.74
C GLN A 14 11.99 -0.91 11.88
N ALA A 15 12.54 -0.60 13.05
CA ALA A 15 11.75 -0.18 14.22
C ALA A 15 10.95 1.12 13.98
N ARG A 16 11.42 2.00 13.09
CA ARG A 16 10.76 3.27 12.75
C ARG A 16 9.52 3.06 11.88
N ILE A 17 9.59 2.12 10.94
CA ILE A 17 8.54 1.87 9.92
C ILE A 17 7.60 0.73 10.27
N LEU A 18 7.97 -0.11 11.24
CA LEU A 18 7.18 -1.28 11.64
C LEU A 18 5.74 -0.94 12.08
N PRO A 19 5.46 0.16 12.80
CA PRO A 19 4.08 0.52 13.17
C PRO A 19 3.19 0.74 11.94
N GLU A 20 3.65 1.51 10.97
CA GLU A 20 2.96 1.77 9.71
C GLU A 20 2.75 0.48 8.91
N ILE A 21 3.75 -0.40 8.85
CA ILE A 21 3.65 -1.71 8.18
C ILE A 21 2.58 -2.58 8.83
N ASN A 22 2.51 -2.61 10.17
CA ASN A 22 1.52 -3.39 10.89
C ASN A 22 0.09 -2.89 10.64
N ILE A 23 -0.12 -1.56 10.66
CA ILE A 23 -1.41 -0.96 10.34
C ILE A 23 -1.78 -1.29 8.89
N LEU A 24 -0.81 -1.17 7.98
CA LEU A 24 -1.01 -1.49 6.57
C LEU A 24 -1.42 -2.95 6.35
N ALA A 25 -0.80 -3.90 7.04
CA ALA A 25 -1.16 -5.31 6.97
C ALA A 25 -2.62 -5.57 7.40
N ILE A 26 -3.08 -4.93 8.48
CA ILE A 26 -4.46 -5.02 8.95
C ILE A 26 -5.43 -4.48 7.88
N HIS A 27 -5.10 -3.34 7.28
CA HIS A 27 -5.94 -2.72 6.26
C HIS A 27 -5.98 -3.54 4.97
N LEU A 28 -4.85 -4.09 4.53
CA LEU A 28 -4.77 -4.97 3.36
C LEU A 28 -5.62 -6.23 3.55
N HIS A 29 -5.54 -6.85 4.72
CA HIS A 29 -6.41 -7.98 5.06
C HIS A 29 -7.90 -7.61 4.96
N GLU A 30 -8.31 -6.46 5.49
CA GLU A 30 -9.68 -5.99 5.40
C GLU A 30 -10.11 -5.66 3.95
N ILE A 31 -9.21 -5.11 3.12
CA ILE A 31 -9.44 -4.93 1.67
C ILE A 31 -9.77 -6.28 1.03
N PHE A 32 -9.01 -7.34 1.31
CA PHE A 32 -9.28 -8.67 0.75
C PHE A 32 -10.62 -9.24 1.24
N ILE A 33 -10.94 -9.11 2.52
CA ILE A 33 -12.24 -9.52 3.07
C ILE A 33 -13.39 -8.81 2.36
N GLN A 34 -13.31 -7.49 2.20
CA GLN A 34 -14.39 -6.73 1.56
C GLN A 34 -14.46 -7.00 0.06
N SER A 35 -13.32 -7.22 -0.60
CA SER A 35 -13.25 -7.62 -2.01
C SER A 35 -13.94 -8.96 -2.26
N ALA A 36 -13.69 -9.95 -1.40
CA ALA A 36 -14.33 -11.27 -1.47
C ALA A 36 -15.86 -11.20 -1.23
N LYS A 37 -16.33 -10.29 -0.37
CA LYS A 37 -17.79 -10.05 -0.22
C LYS A 37 -18.39 -9.39 -1.46
N LEU A 38 -17.69 -8.43 -2.05
CA LEU A 38 -18.13 -7.72 -3.24
C LEU A 38 -18.14 -8.61 -4.49
N SER A 39 -17.25 -9.60 -4.59
CA SER A 39 -17.18 -10.51 -5.75
C SER A 39 -18.42 -11.40 -5.90
N LEU A 40 -19.21 -11.56 -4.83
CA LEU A 40 -20.47 -12.30 -4.84
C LEU A 40 -21.68 -11.44 -5.22
N LEU A 41 -21.49 -10.12 -5.41
CA LEU A 41 -22.58 -9.17 -5.61
C LEU A 41 -22.46 -8.44 -6.97
N PRO A 42 -23.58 -7.98 -7.56
CA PRO A 42 -23.51 -7.14 -8.75
C PRO A 42 -22.89 -5.78 -8.43
N THR A 43 -21.58 -5.63 -8.64
CA THR A 43 -20.78 -4.47 -8.15
C THR A 43 -21.38 -3.13 -8.56
N LYS A 44 -21.82 -2.97 -9.80
CA LYS A 44 -22.45 -1.73 -10.30
C LYS A 44 -23.67 -1.31 -9.46
N LEU A 45 -24.47 -2.28 -9.02
CA LEU A 45 -25.65 -2.02 -8.19
C LEU A 45 -25.25 -1.66 -6.76
N VAL A 46 -24.33 -2.42 -6.17
CA VAL A 46 -23.81 -2.16 -4.81
C VAL A 46 -23.19 -0.76 -4.73
N MET A 47 -22.41 -0.38 -5.74
CA MET A 47 -21.81 0.96 -5.88
C MET A 47 -22.88 2.04 -5.99
N LYS A 48 -23.83 1.90 -6.93
CA LYS A 48 -24.88 2.89 -7.19
C LYS A 48 -25.74 3.16 -5.96
N LEU A 49 -26.07 2.11 -5.21
CA LEU A 49 -26.86 2.21 -3.97
C LEU A 49 -26.02 2.56 -2.73
N LYS A 50 -24.69 2.67 -2.87
CA LYS A 50 -23.75 2.93 -1.77
C LYS A 50 -23.98 1.99 -0.57
N LEU A 51 -24.16 0.70 -0.84
CA LEU A 51 -24.43 -0.28 0.21
C LEU A 51 -23.28 -0.33 1.23
N PRO A 52 -23.53 -0.77 2.49
CA PRO A 52 -22.51 -0.76 3.54
C PRO A 52 -21.20 -1.46 3.17
N VAL A 53 -21.27 -2.59 2.46
CA VAL A 53 -20.08 -3.32 1.99
C VAL A 53 -19.22 -2.49 1.03
N TRP A 54 -19.85 -1.73 0.13
CA TRP A 54 -19.13 -0.83 -0.79
C TRP A 54 -18.49 0.33 -0.04
N ARG A 55 -19.22 0.97 0.89
CA ARG A 55 -18.66 2.07 1.70
C ARG A 55 -17.49 1.60 2.55
N LYS A 56 -17.57 0.41 3.15
CA LYS A 56 -16.46 -0.18 3.91
C LYS A 56 -15.24 -0.43 3.03
N PHE A 57 -15.44 -1.04 1.86
CA PHE A 57 -14.36 -1.26 0.90
C PHE A 57 -13.67 0.03 0.47
N VAL A 58 -14.44 1.06 0.08
CA VAL A 58 -13.88 2.36 -0.31
C VAL A 58 -13.12 3.00 0.85
N ASN A 59 -13.71 3.04 2.05
CA ASN A 59 -13.07 3.65 3.21
C ASN A 59 -11.73 2.97 3.55
N VAL A 60 -11.68 1.64 3.61
CA VAL A 60 -10.42 0.94 3.93
C VAL A 60 -9.38 1.13 2.82
N THR A 61 -9.80 1.15 1.56
CA THR A 61 -8.90 1.41 0.42
C THR A 61 -8.33 2.82 0.49
N ASP A 62 -9.17 3.83 0.72
CA ASP A 62 -8.73 5.23 0.82
C ASP A 62 -7.75 5.44 1.98
N GLU A 63 -8.02 4.85 3.15
CA GLU A 63 -7.09 4.91 4.28
C GLU A 63 -5.78 4.17 4.00
N THR A 64 -5.84 3.02 3.32
CA THR A 64 -4.65 2.29 2.88
C THR A 64 -3.78 3.13 1.96
N MET A 65 -4.37 3.78 0.96
CA MET A 65 -3.64 4.66 0.02
C MET A 65 -2.94 5.82 0.75
N LYS A 66 -3.57 6.39 1.79
CA LYS A 66 -2.96 7.45 2.62
C LYS A 66 -1.76 6.92 3.41
N ILE A 67 -1.90 5.75 4.05
CA ILE A 67 -0.83 5.12 4.81
C ILE A 67 0.35 4.78 3.90
N VAL A 68 0.09 4.15 2.76
CA VAL A 68 1.14 3.78 1.81
C VAL A 68 1.86 5.02 1.28
N ARG A 69 1.12 6.08 0.90
CA ARG A 69 1.76 7.33 0.46
C ARG A 69 2.70 7.90 1.52
N LYS A 70 2.27 7.94 2.80
CA LYS A 70 3.13 8.38 3.91
C LYS A 70 4.36 7.47 4.03
N LEU A 71 4.16 6.15 4.00
CA LEU A 71 5.22 5.17 4.11
C LEU A 71 6.23 5.29 2.96
N VAL A 72 5.79 5.49 1.72
CA VAL A 72 6.69 5.68 0.57
C VAL A 72 7.58 6.90 0.77
N ILE A 73 7.01 8.04 1.16
CA ILE A 73 7.77 9.27 1.43
C ILE A 73 8.81 9.02 2.53
N GLU A 74 8.42 8.34 3.61
CA GLU A 74 9.35 8.00 4.69
C GLU A 74 10.44 7.01 4.23
N MET A 75 10.08 6.00 3.43
CA MET A 75 11.06 5.08 2.86
C MET A 75 12.02 5.77 1.90
N GLU A 76 11.60 6.80 1.17
CA GLU A 76 12.50 7.59 0.32
C GLU A 76 13.61 8.30 1.12
N GLU A 77 13.31 8.76 2.34
CA GLU A 77 14.31 9.38 3.22
C GLU A 77 15.29 8.35 3.81
N LEU A 78 14.88 7.09 3.88
CA LEU A 78 15.62 6.01 4.54
C LEU A 78 16.33 5.08 3.54
N SER A 79 15.91 5.12 2.28
CA SER A 79 16.44 4.27 1.21
C SER A 79 17.91 4.56 0.97
N THR A 80 18.70 3.49 0.85
CA THR A 80 20.11 3.57 0.44
C THR A 80 20.41 2.33 -0.38
N ASP A 81 20.69 2.50 -1.66
CA ASP A 81 20.91 1.42 -2.64
C ASP A 81 19.72 0.43 -2.68
N GLY A 82 18.51 0.96 -2.52
CA GLY A 82 17.24 0.23 -2.53
C GLY A 82 16.51 0.33 -3.88
N LEU A 83 15.49 -0.52 -4.09
CA LEU A 83 14.69 -0.46 -5.32
C LEU A 83 14.01 0.91 -5.52
N LEU A 84 13.65 1.60 -4.43
CA LEU A 84 13.09 2.97 -4.51
C LEU A 84 14.07 3.96 -5.12
N GLU A 85 15.35 3.87 -4.75
CA GLU A 85 16.40 4.73 -5.27
C GLU A 85 16.66 4.42 -6.75
N LEU A 86 16.78 3.14 -7.11
CA LEU A 86 16.95 2.71 -8.51
C LEU A 86 15.80 3.19 -9.42
N MET A 87 14.56 3.16 -8.93
CA MET A 87 13.40 3.67 -9.66
C MET A 87 13.50 5.18 -9.92
N LYS A 88 13.98 5.95 -8.95
CA LYS A 88 14.16 7.40 -9.08
C LYS A 88 15.31 7.75 -10.02
N GLU A 89 16.44 7.05 -9.90
CA GLU A 89 17.59 7.20 -10.79
C GLU A 89 17.23 6.88 -12.25
N SER A 90 16.28 5.96 -12.45
CA SER A 90 15.72 5.64 -13.77
C SER A 90 14.76 6.70 -14.32
N GLY A 91 14.55 7.81 -13.60
CA GLY A 91 13.73 8.93 -14.03
C GLY A 91 12.23 8.81 -13.73
N ILE A 92 11.82 7.85 -12.87
CA ILE A 92 10.42 7.74 -12.44
C ILE A 92 10.08 8.93 -11.52
N LYS A 93 9.00 9.64 -11.85
CA LYS A 93 8.53 10.80 -11.08
C LYS A 93 7.90 10.36 -9.77
N ASN A 94 8.00 11.20 -8.73
CA ASN A 94 7.50 10.88 -7.39
C ASN A 94 6.03 10.40 -7.34
N GLU A 95 5.13 10.98 -8.14
CA GLU A 95 3.73 10.53 -8.14
C GLU A 95 3.56 9.12 -8.72
N ASP A 96 4.28 8.81 -9.79
CA ASP A 96 4.24 7.50 -10.43
C ASP A 96 4.99 6.46 -9.58
N LEU A 97 6.07 6.87 -8.91
CA LEU A 97 6.77 6.06 -7.92
C LEU A 97 5.81 5.62 -6.81
N ILE A 98 5.09 6.57 -6.20
CA ILE A 98 4.11 6.27 -5.15
C ILE A 98 3.07 5.27 -5.66
N ARG A 99 2.55 5.44 -6.88
CA ARG A 99 1.56 4.51 -7.47
C ARG A 99 2.13 3.11 -7.64
N ILE A 100 3.31 2.98 -8.27
CA ILE A 100 3.97 1.70 -8.52
C ILE A 100 4.26 0.98 -7.20
N VAL A 101 4.81 1.69 -6.22
CA VAL A 101 5.16 1.11 -4.92
C VAL A 101 3.89 0.71 -4.16
N THR A 102 2.81 1.50 -4.30
CA THR A 102 1.52 1.13 -3.72
C THR A 102 0.98 -0.16 -4.31
N ASP A 103 1.01 -0.30 -5.63
CA ASP A 103 0.59 -1.52 -6.30
C ASP A 103 1.44 -2.72 -5.88
N LEU A 104 2.77 -2.55 -5.77
CA LEU A 104 3.67 -3.61 -5.29
C LEU A 104 3.38 -4.03 -3.86
N ILE A 105 3.11 -3.08 -2.95
CA ILE A 105 2.80 -3.40 -1.55
C ILE A 105 1.43 -4.09 -1.46
N ILE A 106 0.42 -3.63 -2.18
CA ILE A 106 -0.90 -4.28 -2.20
C ILE A 106 -0.80 -5.69 -2.78
N ALA A 107 -0.08 -5.85 -3.89
CA ALA A 107 0.08 -7.15 -4.55
C ALA A 107 0.86 -8.17 -3.72
N SER A 108 1.78 -7.71 -2.87
CA SER A 108 2.57 -8.56 -1.97
C SER A 108 2.02 -8.64 -0.53
N GLY A 109 0.89 -7.98 -0.26
CA GLY A 109 0.38 -7.79 1.10
C GLY A 109 -0.19 -9.03 1.79
N ASP A 110 -0.58 -10.02 0.99
CA ASP A 110 -1.21 -11.28 1.44
C ASP A 110 -0.22 -12.47 1.45
N THR A 111 0.89 -12.35 0.70
CA THR A 111 1.89 -13.39 0.46
C THR A 111 3.10 -13.28 1.38
#